data_AF-A0A2N1J3T0-F1
#
_entry.id   AF-A0A2N1J3T0-F1
#
_cell.length_a   1.000
_cell.length_b   1.000
_cell.length_c   1.000
_cell.angle_alpha   90.00
_cell.angle_beta   90.00
_cell.angle_gamma   90.00
#
_symmetry.space_group_name_H-M   'P 1'
#
loop_
_entity.id
_entity.type
_entity.pdbx_description
1 polymer ?
#
loop_
_entity_poly.entity_id
_entity_poly.type
_entity_poly.pdbx_seq_one_letter_code
_entity_poly.pdbx_strand_id
1 'polypeptide(L)'
;MTNILYATQDDNSFITKFEYGAMLYENPRGIGCNKCHGNGKKEVIIAKYRNKKGALKYIKAPPINNVNFKDFKSKLRADKTESLVMPTYFLTDEELESLYFYIQKLK
;
A
#
# COMPACT_ATOMS: atom_id res chain seq x y z
N MET A 1 6.02 50.13 -3.49
CA MET A 1 5.48 48.77 -3.60
C MET A 1 6.62 47.81 -3.32
N THR A 2 6.62 47.16 -2.16
CA THR A 2 7.70 46.26 -1.74
C THR A 2 7.38 44.87 -2.30
N ASN A 3 8.13 44.40 -3.30
CA ASN A 3 8.02 43.03 -3.80
C ASN A 3 8.65 42.09 -2.78
N ILE A 4 7.82 41.35 -2.07
CA ILE A 4 8.26 40.25 -1.20
C ILE A 4 8.36 39.02 -2.09
N LEU A 5 9.59 38.58 -2.37
CA LEU A 5 9.86 37.28 -2.98
C LEU A 5 9.75 36.21 -1.90
N TYR A 6 8.70 35.38 -1.98
CA TYR A 6 8.60 34.17 -1.18
C TYR A 6 9.52 33.11 -1.79
N ALA A 7 10.49 32.60 -1.01
CA ALA A 7 11.22 31.40 -1.41
C ALA A 7 10.21 30.24 -1.48
N THR A 8 10.09 29.61 -2.65
CA THR A 8 9.41 28.33 -2.74
C THR A 8 10.26 27.31 -1.99
N GLN A 9 9.62 26.50 -1.14
CA GLN A 9 10.32 25.40 -0.48
C GLN A 9 10.57 24.34 -1.54
N ASP A 10 11.73 24.44 -2.20
CA ASP A 10 12.10 23.50 -3.25
C ASP A 10 12.30 22.11 -2.63
N ASP A 11 11.62 21.10 -3.19
CA ASP A 11 11.76 19.71 -2.78
C ASP A 11 13.10 19.17 -3.29
N ASN A 12 14.11 19.19 -2.41
CA ASN A 12 15.47 18.71 -2.70
C ASN A 12 15.60 17.18 -2.55
N SER A 13 14.49 16.44 -2.51
CA SER A 13 14.51 14.98 -2.42
C SER A 13 15.08 14.36 -3.69
N PHE A 14 15.98 13.38 -3.54
CA PHE A 14 16.59 12.66 -4.66
C PHE A 14 15.58 11.85 -5.50
N ILE A 15 14.49 11.42 -4.87
CA ILE A 15 13.36 10.73 -5.51
C ILE A 15 12.05 11.41 -5.13
N THR A 16 11.07 11.35 -6.02
CA THR A 16 9.74 11.88 -5.77
C THR A 16 8.95 11.00 -4.80
N LYS A 17 7.93 11.57 -4.15
CA LYS A 17 6.96 10.83 -3.31
C LYS A 17 6.31 9.65 -4.06
N PHE A 18 6.09 9.81 -5.37
CA PHE A 18 5.53 8.75 -6.22
C PHE A 18 6.51 7.59 -6.39
N GLU A 19 7.76 7.89 -6.76
CA GLU A 19 8.80 6.87 -6.97
C GLU A 19 9.11 6.12 -5.68
N TYR A 20 9.18 6.84 -4.56
CA TYR A 20 9.39 6.22 -3.26
C TYR A 20 8.22 5.29 -2.88
N GLY A 21 6.99 5.74 -3.09
CA GLY A 21 5.80 4.91 -2.89
C GLY A 21 5.75 3.68 -3.80
N ALA A 22 6.18 3.80 -5.05
CA ALA A 22 6.30 2.68 -5.98
C ALA A 22 7.31 1.63 -5.48
N MET A 23 8.48 2.09 -5.04
CA MET A 23 9.50 1.22 -4.46
C MET A 23 8.98 0.49 -3.21
N LEU A 24 8.29 1.21 -2.32
CA LEU A 24 7.67 0.62 -1.12
C LEU A 24 6.58 -0.39 -1.49
N TYR A 25 5.80 -0.15 -2.54
CA TYR A 25 4.75 -1.08 -2.98
C TYR A 25 5.31 -2.43 -3.43
N GLU A 26 6.51 -2.42 -4.01
CA GLU A 26 7.23 -3.63 -4.40
C GLU A 26 8.01 -4.23 -3.23
N ASN A 27 8.55 -3.40 -2.31
CA ASN A 27 9.49 -3.82 -1.27
C ASN A 27 9.28 -3.09 0.09
N PRO A 28 8.17 -3.31 0.81
CA PRO A 28 7.81 -2.59 2.04
C PRO A 28 8.52 -3.11 3.31
N ARG A 29 9.75 -3.63 3.20
CA ARG A 29 10.46 -4.42 4.25
C ARG A 29 9.78 -5.75 4.58
N GLY A 30 9.34 -6.47 3.55
CA GLY A 30 8.68 -7.76 3.66
C GLY A 30 8.17 -8.22 2.30
N ILE A 31 7.06 -8.98 2.29
CA ILE A 31 6.39 -9.36 1.05
C ILE A 31 5.81 -8.10 0.39
N GLY A 32 6.20 -7.87 -0.88
CA GLY A 32 5.68 -6.78 -1.70
C GLY A 32 4.16 -6.79 -1.81
N CYS A 33 3.55 -5.60 -1.69
CA CYS A 33 2.10 -5.44 -1.83
C CYS A 33 1.61 -5.91 -3.21
N ASN A 34 2.42 -5.69 -4.25
CA ASN A 34 2.18 -6.15 -5.61
C ASN A 34 1.98 -7.67 -5.74
N LYS A 35 2.59 -8.47 -4.87
CA LYS A 35 2.46 -9.95 -4.90
C LYS A 35 1.08 -10.44 -4.49
N CYS A 36 0.35 -9.65 -3.68
CA CYS A 36 -0.98 -9.99 -3.21
C CYS A 36 -2.07 -9.14 -3.86
N HIS A 37 -1.81 -7.86 -4.10
CA HIS A 37 -2.80 -6.90 -4.62
C HIS A 37 -2.63 -6.56 -6.10
N GLY A 38 -1.60 -7.07 -6.79
CA GLY A 38 -1.38 -6.78 -8.21
C GLY A 38 -1.23 -5.28 -8.46
N ASN A 39 -2.09 -4.72 -9.31
CA ASN A 39 -2.15 -3.27 -9.56
C ASN A 39 -3.08 -2.50 -8.60
N GLY A 40 -3.58 -3.14 -7.55
CA GLY A 40 -4.40 -2.54 -6.50
C GLY A 40 -5.85 -2.21 -6.87
N LYS A 41 -6.27 -2.41 -8.13
CA LYS A 41 -7.60 -1.99 -8.62
C LYS A 41 -8.67 -3.06 -8.63
N LYS A 42 -8.26 -4.32 -8.58
CA LYS A 42 -9.15 -5.47 -8.70
C LYS A 42 -8.86 -6.47 -7.62
N GLU A 43 -9.86 -7.30 -7.32
CA GLU A 43 -9.65 -8.48 -6.48
C GLU A 43 -8.62 -9.41 -7.14
N VAL A 44 -7.71 -9.94 -6.32
CA VAL A 44 -6.70 -10.91 -6.74
C VAL A 44 -6.90 -12.21 -5.96
N ILE A 45 -6.92 -13.35 -6.67
CA ILE A 45 -6.90 -14.68 -6.04
C ILE A 45 -5.45 -15.04 -5.75
N ILE A 46 -5.07 -15.02 -4.47
CA ILE A 46 -3.71 -15.36 -4.02
C ILE A 46 -3.50 -16.87 -4.05
N ALA A 47 -4.47 -17.63 -3.57
CA ALA A 47 -4.37 -19.08 -3.49
C ALA A 47 -5.73 -19.76 -3.59
N LYS A 48 -5.70 -21.03 -4.01
CA LYS A 48 -6.85 -21.94 -4.04
C LYS A 48 -6.50 -23.18 -3.21
N TYR A 49 -7.39 -23.60 -2.33
CA TYR A 49 -7.17 -24.78 -1.49
C TYR A 49 -8.48 -25.49 -1.19
N ARG A 50 -8.42 -26.77 -0.79
CA ARG A 50 -9.59 -27.49 -0.28
C ARG A 50 -9.54 -27.53 1.23
N ASN A 51 -10.67 -27.27 1.89
CA ASN A 51 -10.76 -27.43 3.34
C ASN A 51 -10.86 -28.92 3.73
N LYS A 52 -10.92 -29.21 5.03
CA LYS A 52 -11.04 -30.59 5.57
C LYS A 52 -12.27 -31.36 5.06
N LYS A 53 -13.31 -30.66 4.58
CA LYS A 53 -14.54 -31.24 4.01
C LYS A 53 -14.48 -31.36 2.48
N GLY A 54 -13.32 -31.11 1.86
CA GLY A 54 -13.12 -31.15 0.41
C GLY A 54 -13.66 -29.93 -0.34
N ALA A 55 -14.30 -28.97 0.31
CA ALA A 55 -14.86 -27.79 -0.34
C ALA A 55 -13.74 -26.84 -0.79
N LEU A 56 -13.83 -26.37 -2.04
CA LEU A 56 -12.88 -25.42 -2.62
C LEU A 56 -13.04 -24.05 -1.95
N LYS A 57 -11.91 -23.47 -1.56
CA LYS A 57 -11.77 -22.18 -0.89
C LYS A 57 -10.70 -21.35 -1.60
N TYR A 58 -10.81 -20.04 -1.44
CA TYR A 58 -9.97 -19.06 -2.09
C TYR A 58 -9.46 -18.07 -1.05
N ILE A 59 -8.18 -17.73 -1.15
CA ILE A 59 -7.62 -16.57 -0.45
C ILE A 59 -7.65 -15.42 -1.45
N LYS A 60 -8.33 -14.35 -1.09
CA LYS A 60 -8.61 -13.21 -1.96
C LYS A 60 -8.10 -11.93 -1.31
N ALA A 61 -7.37 -11.12 -2.07
CA ALA A 61 -7.02 -9.77 -1.69
C ALA A 61 -8.00 -8.78 -2.36
N PRO A 62 -8.58 -7.84 -1.60
CA PRO A 62 -9.51 -6.86 -2.16
C PRO A 62 -8.77 -5.77 -2.97
N PRO A 63 -9.50 -5.01 -3.81
CA PRO A 63 -8.98 -3.75 -4.35
C PRO A 63 -8.68 -2.76 -3.21
N ILE A 64 -7.62 -1.97 -3.37
CA ILE A 64 -7.10 -1.04 -2.36
C ILE A 64 -7.00 0.40 -2.86
N ASN A 65 -7.35 0.66 -4.13
CA ASN A 65 -7.33 1.98 -4.74
C ASN A 65 -8.44 2.93 -4.25
N ASN A 66 -9.37 2.43 -3.41
CA ASN A 66 -10.46 3.22 -2.82
C ASN A 66 -10.61 2.94 -1.32
N VAL A 67 -9.49 3.03 -0.59
CA VAL A 67 -9.44 2.93 0.88
C VAL A 67 -9.01 4.29 1.40
N ASN A 68 -9.63 4.80 2.46
CA ASN A 68 -9.18 6.05 3.06
C ASN A 68 -7.87 5.85 3.84
N PHE A 69 -7.13 6.93 4.06
CA PHE A 69 -5.80 6.85 4.69
C PHE A 69 -5.81 6.25 6.10
N LYS A 70 -6.86 6.52 6.91
CA LYS A 70 -6.97 5.98 8.27
C LYS A 70 -7.09 4.46 8.27
N ASP A 71 -7.95 3.92 7.39
CA ASP A 71 -8.15 2.48 7.26
C ASP A 71 -6.93 1.81 6.62
N PHE A 72 -6.31 2.45 5.63
CA PHE A 72 -5.06 1.99 5.05
C PHE A 72 -3.95 1.84 6.10
N LYS A 73 -3.74 2.87 6.92
CA LYS A 73 -2.76 2.89 8.01
C LYS A 73 -3.06 1.83 9.07
N SER A 74 -4.32 1.68 9.46
CA SER A 74 -4.71 0.68 10.47
C SER A 74 -4.48 -0.75 9.98
N LYS A 75 -4.73 -1.05 8.70
CA LYS A 75 -4.49 -2.38 8.11
C LYS A 75 -3.02 -2.74 8.01
N LEU A 76 -2.15 -1.81 7.61
CA LEU A 76 -0.72 -2.07 7.48
C LEU A 76 -0.02 -2.28 8.82
N ARG A 77 -0.55 -1.67 9.89
CA ARG A 77 -0.02 -1.79 11.26
C ARG A 77 -0.66 -2.88 12.09
N ALA A 78 -1.69 -3.54 11.58
CA ALA A 78 -2.37 -4.58 12.33
C ALA A 78 -1.45 -5.80 12.49
N ASP A 79 -1.27 -6.27 13.72
CA ASP A 79 -0.59 -7.54 14.00
C ASP A 79 -1.30 -8.74 13.34
N LYS A 80 -2.62 -8.64 13.20
CA LYS A 80 -3.48 -9.62 12.55
C LYS A 80 -4.59 -8.91 11.79
N THR A 81 -4.68 -9.17 10.50
CA THR A 81 -5.83 -8.76 9.67
C THR A 81 -6.91 -9.84 9.68
N GLU A 82 -8.12 -9.52 9.21
CA GLU A 82 -9.22 -10.48 9.09
C GLU A 82 -8.88 -11.67 8.19
N SER A 83 -7.99 -11.46 7.22
CA SER A 83 -7.51 -12.52 6.35
C SER A 83 -6.48 -13.44 7.02
N LEU A 84 -5.80 -12.97 8.07
CA LEU A 84 -4.61 -13.59 8.68
C LEU A 84 -3.45 -13.88 7.71
N VAL A 85 -3.55 -13.39 6.47
CA VAL A 85 -2.58 -13.64 5.38
C VAL A 85 -1.76 -12.39 5.08
N MET A 86 -2.38 -11.21 5.16
CA MET A 86 -1.66 -9.94 4.97
C MET A 86 -0.67 -9.74 6.13
N PRO A 87 0.63 -9.54 5.84
CA PRO A 87 1.64 -9.33 6.87
C PRO A 87 1.53 -7.94 7.49
N THR A 88 2.10 -7.80 8.68
CA THR A 88 2.31 -6.51 9.35
C THR A 88 3.56 -5.84 8.79
N TYR A 89 3.51 -4.53 8.58
CA TYR A 89 4.63 -3.75 8.07
C TYR A 89 5.08 -2.69 9.08
N PHE A 90 6.40 -2.60 9.28
CA PHE A 90 7.03 -1.62 10.17
C PHE A 90 7.52 -0.42 9.36
N LEU A 91 6.56 0.34 8.82
CA LEU A 91 6.80 1.56 8.04
C LEU A 91 6.59 2.82 8.90
N THR A 92 7.39 3.86 8.67
CA THR A 92 7.19 5.19 9.25
C THR A 92 5.92 5.84 8.71
N ASP A 93 5.47 6.93 9.34
CA ASP A 93 4.29 7.66 8.86
C ASP A 93 4.51 8.25 7.45
N GLU A 94 5.70 8.80 7.17
CA GLU A 94 6.06 9.36 5.86
C GLU A 94 6.11 8.30 4.74
N GLU A 95 6.57 7.09 5.07
CA GLU A 95 6.57 5.95 4.16
C GLU A 95 5.14 5.49 3.85
N LEU A 96 4.29 5.42 4.87
CA LEU A 96 2.89 5.08 4.70
C LEU A 96 2.17 6.12 3.83
N GLU A 97 2.46 7.40 4.01
CA GLU A 97 1.92 8.44 3.13
C GLU A 97 2.41 8.32 1.69
N SER A 98 3.67 8.01 1.48
CA SER A 98 4.25 7.84 0.14
C SER A 98 3.66 6.62 -0.57
N LEU A 99 3.54 5.50 0.14
CA LEU A 99 2.89 4.29 -0.34
C LEU A 99 1.41 4.53 -0.65
N TYR A 100 0.68 5.21 0.25
CA TYR A 100 -0.72 5.57 0.03
C TYR A 100 -0.88 6.47 -1.19
N PHE A 101 -0.03 7.50 -1.31
CA PHE A 101 -0.02 8.42 -2.44
C PHE A 101 0.17 7.68 -3.77
N TYR A 102 1.13 6.76 -3.82
CA TYR A 102 1.34 5.90 -4.99
C TYR A 102 0.08 5.08 -5.33
N ILE A 103 -0.52 4.40 -4.35
CA ILE A 103 -1.72 3.56 -4.56
C ILE A 103 -2.91 4.36 -5.10
N GLN A 104 -3.15 5.57 -4.58
CA GLN A 104 -4.22 6.46 -5.06
C GLN A 104 -4.00 6.98 -6.49
N LYS A 105 -2.76 6.93 -6.98
CA LYS A 105 -2.36 7.39 -8.32
C LYS A 105 -2.19 6.24 -9.32
N LEU A 106 -2.40 4.98 -8.90
CA LEU A 106 -2.40 3.83 -9.81
C LEU A 106 -3.44 4.06 -10.93
N LYS A 107 -3.00 3.95 -12.19
CA LYS A 107 -3.83 4.10 -13.40
C LYS A 107 -4.51 2.81 -13.83
#